data_AF-A0A0J9WUX2-F1
#
_entry.id   AF-A0A0J9WUX2-F1
#
_cell.length_a   1.000
_cell.length_b   1.000
_cell.length_c   1.000
_cell.angle_alpha   90.00
_cell.angle_beta   90.00
_cell.angle_gamma   90.00
#
_symmetry.space_group_name_H-M   'P 1'
#
loop_
_entity.id
_entity.type
_entity.pdbx_description
1 polymer ?
#
loop_
_entity_poly.entity_id
_entity_poly.type
_entity_poly.pdbx_seq_one_letter_code
_entity_poly.pdbx_strand_id
1 'polypeptide(L)'
;MMLGQGDDSTIPVPAIFMFIPGMPIVVNKNTYQGLKLVNSASYTAQHVILNKAHPGYQINADTVLYFGLPAGILLGSETTRDFRFIGMPPGTILLTPTSIKIEC
;
A
#
# COMPACT_ATOMS: atom_id res chain seq x y z
N MET A 1 -11.87 26.92 30.46
CA MET A 1 -11.48 25.52 30.20
C MET A 1 -11.15 25.38 28.73
N MET A 2 -9.90 25.09 28.38
CA MET A 2 -9.54 24.77 26.99
C MET A 2 -10.02 23.36 26.68
N LEU A 3 -10.91 23.22 25.69
CA LEU A 3 -11.20 21.92 25.08
C LEU A 3 -9.95 21.50 24.32
N GLY A 4 -9.24 20.49 24.83
CA GLY A 4 -8.15 19.85 24.11
C GLY A 4 -8.72 19.13 22.89
N GLN A 5 -8.71 19.79 21.73
CA GLN A 5 -8.77 19.09 20.46
C GLN A 5 -7.36 18.58 20.15
N GLY A 6 -7.12 17.32 20.49
CA GLY A 6 -5.90 16.59 20.16
C GLY A 6 -6.23 15.10 20.08
N ASP A 7 -5.61 14.42 19.11
CA ASP A 7 -5.63 12.96 18.99
C ASP A 7 -5.11 12.33 20.30
N ASP A 8 -5.92 11.47 20.92
CA ASP A 8 -5.50 10.71 22.10
C ASP A 8 -4.68 9.50 21.61
N SER A 9 -3.40 9.76 21.32
CA SER A 9 -2.45 8.80 20.74
C SER A 9 -2.14 7.57 21.63
N THR A 10 -2.88 7.35 22.71
CA THR A 10 -2.83 6.11 23.50
C THR A 10 -3.58 4.96 22.84
N ILE A 11 -4.52 5.25 21.94
CA ILE A 11 -5.18 4.25 21.11
C ILE A 11 -4.37 4.12 19.80
N PRO A 12 -3.70 2.98 19.53
CA PRO A 12 -3.03 2.80 18.26
C PRO A 12 -4.09 2.78 17.17
N VAL A 13 -4.27 3.90 16.47
CA VAL A 13 -5.11 3.95 15.28
C VAL A 13 -4.51 2.93 14.30
N PRO A 14 -5.20 1.84 13.98
CA PRO A 14 -4.67 0.86 13.04
C PRO A 14 -4.40 1.59 11.72
N ALA A 15 -3.24 1.35 11.12
CA ALA A 15 -2.90 1.95 9.83
C ALA A 15 -4.01 1.64 8.82
N ILE A 16 -4.72 2.67 8.34
CA ILE A 16 -5.79 2.48 7.36
C ILE A 16 -5.18 2.55 5.97
N PHE A 17 -5.55 1.61 5.10
CA PHE A 17 -5.19 1.63 3.69
C PHE A 17 -6.45 1.57 2.83
N MET A 18 -6.71 2.66 2.10
CA MET A 18 -7.78 2.71 1.10
C MET A 18 -7.21 2.27 -0.24
N PHE A 19 -7.89 1.33 -0.89
CA PHE A 19 -7.49 0.80 -2.18
C PHE A 19 -8.57 1.04 -3.23
N ILE A 20 -8.11 1.54 -4.38
CA ILE A 20 -8.89 1.62 -5.62
C ILE A 20 -7.96 1.09 -6.73
N PRO A 21 -8.40 0.12 -7.56
CA PRO A 21 -7.62 -0.33 -8.71
C PRO A 21 -7.26 0.84 -9.61
N GLY A 22 -6.00 0.91 -10.05
CA GLY A 22 -5.50 1.99 -10.90
C GLY A 22 -5.01 3.22 -10.14
N MET A 23 -5.12 3.27 -8.80
CA MET A 23 -4.66 4.45 -8.06
C MET A 23 -3.13 4.63 -8.15
N PRO A 24 -2.63 5.88 -8.23
CA PRO A 24 -1.21 6.15 -8.22
C PRO A 24 -0.62 5.89 -6.83
N ILE A 25 0.54 5.25 -6.78
CA ILE A 25 1.33 5.02 -5.56
C ILE A 25 2.75 5.53 -5.79
N VAL A 26 3.24 6.32 -4.84
CA VAL A 26 4.65 6.74 -4.79
C VAL A 26 5.36 5.92 -3.72
N VAL A 27 6.46 5.28 -4.11
CA VAL A 27 7.30 4.53 -3.17
C VAL A 27 8.22 5.50 -2.44
N ASN A 28 8.28 5.42 -1.11
CA ASN A 28 9.04 6.35 -0.26
C ASN A 28 10.45 5.87 0.09
N LYS A 29 10.82 4.65 -0.30
CA LYS A 29 12.11 4.05 -0.01
C LYS A 29 12.51 3.05 -1.09
N ASN A 30 13.79 3.06 -1.46
CA ASN A 30 14.37 2.04 -2.30
C ASN A 30 14.20 0.67 -1.62
N THR A 31 13.35 -0.18 -2.19
CA THR A 31 13.04 -1.49 -1.60
C THR A 31 13.63 -2.61 -2.44
N TYR A 32 13.43 -2.58 -3.76
CA TYR A 32 13.95 -3.58 -4.70
C TYR A 32 14.54 -2.88 -5.94
N GLN A 33 15.71 -2.26 -5.78
CA GLN A 33 16.32 -1.46 -6.85
C GLN A 33 16.57 -2.26 -8.13
N GLY A 34 16.96 -3.54 -8.02
CA GLY A 34 17.11 -4.44 -9.18
C GLY A 34 15.80 -4.73 -9.92
N LEU A 35 14.66 -4.56 -9.24
CA LEU A 35 13.32 -4.65 -9.82
C LEU A 35 12.76 -3.26 -10.16
N LYS A 36 13.59 -2.22 -10.22
CA LYS A 36 13.15 -0.85 -10.52
C LYS A 36 12.06 -0.34 -9.55
N LEU A 37 12.04 -0.83 -8.30
CA LEU A 37 11.17 -0.34 -7.23
C LEU A 37 11.96 0.65 -6.36
N VAL A 38 11.89 1.93 -6.76
CA VAL A 38 12.78 2.99 -6.26
C VAL A 38 12.00 4.14 -5.61
N ASN A 39 12.66 4.84 -4.70
CA ASN A 39 12.12 6.00 -4.02
C ASN A 39 11.70 7.08 -5.04
N SER A 40 10.59 7.74 -4.74
CA SER A 40 9.96 8.81 -5.53
C SER A 40 9.44 8.38 -6.90
N ALA A 41 9.56 7.10 -7.29
CA ALA A 41 8.94 6.61 -8.50
C ALA A 41 7.43 6.39 -8.30
N SER A 42 6.67 6.70 -9.35
CA SER A 42 5.23 6.51 -9.41
C SER A 42 4.88 5.18 -10.05
N TYR A 43 3.94 4.46 -9.45
CA TYR A 43 3.41 3.20 -9.91
C TYR A 43 1.89 3.24 -9.89
N THR A 44 1.26 2.31 -10.58
CA THR A 44 -0.18 2.08 -10.55
C THR A 44 -0.47 0.85 -9.72
N ALA A 45 -1.37 0.98 -8.73
CA ALA A 45 -1.81 -0.13 -7.90
C ALA A 45 -2.80 -1.00 -8.68
N GLN A 46 -2.40 -2.23 -9.02
CA GLN A 46 -3.25 -3.15 -9.79
C GLN A 46 -4.10 -4.03 -8.86
N HIS A 47 -3.55 -4.46 -7.73
CA HIS A 47 -4.25 -5.34 -6.79
C HIS A 47 -3.61 -5.26 -5.39
N VAL A 48 -4.36 -5.69 -4.37
CA VAL A 48 -3.88 -5.83 -2.99
C VAL A 48 -3.87 -7.31 -2.59
N ILE A 49 -2.77 -7.78 -2.00
CA ILE A 49 -2.71 -9.09 -1.37
C ILE A 49 -3.26 -8.94 0.06
N LEU A 50 -4.31 -9.70 0.34
CA LEU A 50 -5.04 -9.63 1.60
C LEU A 50 -4.17 -10.04 2.79
N ASN A 51 -4.20 -9.22 3.84
CA ASN A 51 -3.74 -9.63 5.14
C ASN A 51 -4.88 -10.36 5.86
N LYS A 52 -4.73 -11.67 6.13
CA LYS A 52 -5.80 -12.47 6.75
C LYS A 52 -6.17 -12.00 8.16
N ALA A 53 -5.26 -11.34 8.88
CA ALA A 53 -5.55 -10.78 10.20
C ALA A 53 -6.43 -9.52 10.14
N HIS A 54 -6.41 -8.82 9.01
CA HIS A 54 -7.08 -7.53 8.82
C HIS A 54 -7.81 -7.53 7.46
N PRO A 55 -9.03 -8.10 7.39
CA PRO A 55 -9.79 -8.16 6.14
C PRO A 55 -10.17 -6.75 5.65
N GLY A 56 -10.37 -6.63 4.34
CA GLY A 56 -10.85 -5.41 3.71
C GLY A 56 -12.36 -5.30 3.73
N TYR A 57 -12.87 -4.07 3.82
CA TYR A 57 -14.29 -3.75 3.80
C TYR A 57 -14.61 -2.97 2.53
N GLN A 58 -15.51 -3.49 1.71
CA GLN A 58 -15.93 -2.82 0.48
C GLN A 58 -16.85 -1.64 0.84
N ILE A 59 -16.45 -0.42 0.46
CA ILE A 59 -17.20 0.80 0.73
C ILE A 59 -18.11 1.17 -0.45
N ASN A 60 -17.66 0.87 -1.68
CA ASN A 60 -18.45 0.99 -2.91
C ASN A 60 -17.94 -0.03 -3.96
N ALA A 61 -18.42 0.05 -5.20
CA ALA A 61 -18.06 -0.90 -6.27
C ALA A 61 -16.55 -1.13 -6.42
N ASP A 62 -15.74 -0.06 -6.31
CA ASP A 62 -14.31 -0.09 -6.67
C ASP A 62 -13.37 0.22 -5.49
N THR A 63 -13.92 0.54 -4.32
CA THR A 63 -13.16 1.00 -3.16
C THR A 63 -13.23 0.00 -2.02
N VAL A 64 -12.06 -0.40 -1.54
CA VAL A 64 -11.90 -1.27 -0.37
C VAL A 64 -11.07 -0.57 0.70
N LEU A 65 -11.55 -0.60 1.94
CA LEU A 65 -10.87 -0.07 3.12
C LEU A 65 -10.25 -1.19 3.94
N TYR A 66 -8.95 -1.14 4.17
CA TYR A 66 -8.22 -2.09 5.01
C TYR A 66 -7.85 -1.46 6.35
N PHE A 67 -8.15 -2.14 7.45
CA PHE A 67 -7.78 -1.73 8.82
C PHE A 67 -6.50 -2.42 9.25
N GLY A 68 -5.40 -2.04 8.62
CA GLY A 68 -4.06 -2.59 8.79
C GLY A 68 -3.29 -2.51 7.48
N LEU A 69 -1.98 -2.77 7.54
CA LEU A 69 -1.19 -2.90 6.32
C LEU A 69 -1.64 -4.15 5.55
N PRO A 70 -1.86 -4.02 4.22
CA PRO A 70 -2.06 -5.20 3.40
C PRO A 70 -0.80 -6.06 3.39
N ALA A 71 -0.95 -7.36 3.11
CA ALA A 71 0.17 -8.28 3.05
C ALA A 71 1.11 -7.96 1.86
N GLY A 72 0.55 -7.32 0.83
CA GLY A 72 1.33 -6.82 -0.30
C GLY A 72 0.47 -6.00 -1.24
N ILE A 73 1.12 -5.26 -2.14
CA ILE A 73 0.48 -4.45 -3.17
C ILE A 73 1.14 -4.81 -4.49
N LEU A 74 0.34 -5.20 -5.48
CA LEU A 74 0.80 -5.38 -6.86
C LEU A 74 0.85 -4.04 -7.56
N LEU A 75 2.05 -3.66 -7.95
CA LEU A 75 2.38 -2.39 -8.60
C LEU A 75 2.78 -2.64 -10.05
N GLY A 76 2.25 -1.84 -10.97
CA GLY A 76 2.69 -1.80 -12.36
C GLY A 76 3.23 -0.43 -12.74
N SER A 77 4.17 -0.38 -13.67
CA SER A 77 4.57 0.85 -14.35
C SER A 77 5.17 0.55 -15.72
N GLU A 78 5.37 1.60 -16.50
CA GLU A 78 6.08 1.56 -17.79
C GLU A 78 7.46 0.88 -17.68
N THR A 79 8.16 1.09 -16.56
CA THR A 79 9.52 0.56 -16.38
C THR A 79 9.53 -0.93 -16.06
N THR A 80 8.41 -1.46 -15.57
CA THR A 80 8.26 -2.87 -15.16
C THR A 80 7.54 -3.71 -16.21
N ARG A 81 7.12 -3.12 -17.35
CA ARG A 81 6.30 -3.75 -18.41
C ARG A 81 6.78 -5.13 -18.89
N ASP A 82 8.10 -5.31 -18.93
CA ASP A 82 8.75 -6.52 -19.46
C ASP A 82 8.88 -7.63 -18.41
N PHE A 83 8.51 -7.34 -17.16
CA PHE A 83 8.58 -8.33 -16.09
C PHE A 83 7.53 -9.41 -16.26
N ARG A 84 7.97 -10.65 -16.03
CA ARG A 84 7.17 -11.87 -16.16
C ARG A 84 7.53 -12.79 -15.00
N PHE A 85 6.69 -12.77 -13.96
CA PHE A 85 6.80 -13.70 -12.83
C PHE A 85 5.68 -14.74 -12.92
N ILE A 86 6.00 -16.00 -12.65
CA ILE A 86 5.00 -17.08 -12.67
C ILE A 86 3.95 -16.79 -11.59
N GLY A 87 2.67 -16.88 -11.96
CA GLY A 87 1.55 -16.65 -11.04
C GLY A 87 1.23 -15.18 -10.77
N MET A 88 1.86 -14.23 -11.47
CA MET A 88 1.58 -12.80 -11.34
C MET A 88 1.15 -12.19 -12.69
N PRO A 89 0.31 -11.14 -12.68
CA PRO A 89 0.02 -10.39 -13.89
C PRO A 89 1.29 -9.83 -14.54
N PRO A 90 1.38 -9.84 -15.89
CA PRO A 90 2.53 -9.30 -16.61
C PRO A 90 2.76 -7.83 -16.26
N GLY A 91 4.03 -7.45 -16.16
CA GLY A 91 4.40 -6.06 -15.90
C GLY A 91 4.24 -5.60 -14.46
N THR A 92 3.93 -6.51 -13.53
CA THR A 92 3.71 -6.17 -12.11
C THR A 92 4.84 -6.63 -11.19
N ILE A 93 4.96 -5.96 -10.05
CA ILE A 93 5.88 -6.25 -8.94
C ILE A 93 5.09 -6.24 -7.65
N LEU A 94 5.44 -7.14 -6.73
CA LEU A 94 4.89 -7.13 -5.39
C LEU A 94 5.73 -6.23 -4.47
N LEU A 95 5.10 -5.21 -3.89
CA LEU A 95 5.64 -4.45 -2.76
C LEU A 95 5.02 -5.01 -1.47
N THR A 96 5.86 -5.29 -0.47
CA THR A 96 5.40 -5.55 0.90
C THR A 96 5.48 -4.25 1.69
N PRO A 97 4.36 -3.62 2.10
CA PRO A 97 4.38 -2.41 2.89
C PRO A 97 5.01 -2.64 4.27
N THR A 98 5.78 -1.66 4.74
CA THR A 98 6.35 -1.66 6.09
C THR A 98 5.79 -0.50 6.89
N SER A 99 5.42 -0.75 8.15
CA SER A 99 5.07 0.33 9.07
C SER A 99 6.34 0.90 9.67
N ILE A 100 6.42 2.23 9.79
CA ILE A 100 7.40 2.90 10.64
C ILE A 100 6.66 3.61 11.76
N LYS A 101 7.15 3.48 12.99
CA LYS A 101 6.72 4.35 14.07
C LYS A 101 7.48 5.67 13.89
N ILE A 102 6.76 6.78 13.77
CA ILE A 102 7.37 8.10 13.84
C ILE A 102 7.54 8.39 15.33
N GLU A 103 8.79 8.50 15.79
CA GLU A 103 9.08 9.00 17.12
C GLU A 103 8.91 10.52 17.10
N CYS A 104 7.97 11.02 17.90
CA CYS A 104 7.75 12.45 18.13
C CYS A 104 8.42 12.87 19.43
#